data_AF-A0A7J4M2X1-F1
#
_entry.id   AF-A0A7J4M2X1-F1
#
_cell.length_a   1.000
_cell.length_b   1.000
_cell.length_c   1.000
_cell.angle_alpha   90.00
_cell.angle_beta   90.00
_cell.angle_gamma   90.00
#
_symmetry.space_group_name_H-M   'P 1'
#
loop_
_entity.id
_entity.type
_entity.pdbx_description
1 polymer ?
#
loop_
_entity_poly.entity_id
_entity_poly.type
_entity_poly.pdbx_seq_one_letter_code
_entity_poly.pdbx_strand_id
1 'polypeptide(L)'
;MDNEKYQLRKEKSEAMIEAGVKPVIDGFNEYIIPSQTEQGLKYKVTIKNGWYACQCPDNAKDNLCKHILFLKTHLAIKFKEQETRKNTSTSVPCPACESCDIQKNGTRKTIMGLKQRWLCLICGKRFVNTPIQKVKGNEESIITAIDLYMKGVSYRGIADTIRQLFGLEVTHVTIMNWVSCYMGRINDYVNTMKPQVGEVWHADEQLIKAKGKQEYVWNVLDGDTLFLLASNESPTRNYNDARETFQQAKAVAGKKAQLVVTDGAFNYQKAVRKEFATYANPKPHYRYVSIRAKDASNNKIERFHNTFRQRDKVMRGFGGKQKQYAENFKTYYNFVKTHQGLKQTPAQKAGIDQKAEWRELLLKAVQHPMLTTPNSAPEN
;
A
#
# COMPACT_ATOMS: atom_id res chain seq x y z
N MET A 1 12.53 48.99 -12.03
CA MET A 1 11.18 48.42 -12.27
C MET A 1 10.26 49.20 -11.34
N ASP A 2 9.30 49.96 -11.88
CA ASP A 2 8.50 50.92 -11.10
C ASP A 2 7.74 50.21 -9.98
N ASN A 3 8.03 50.56 -8.73
CA ASN A 3 7.43 49.92 -7.55
C ASN A 3 5.88 50.03 -7.60
N GLU A 4 5.39 51.18 -8.05
CA GLU A 4 3.96 51.46 -8.22
C GLU A 4 3.27 50.50 -9.21
N LYS A 5 3.92 50.22 -10.35
CA LYS A 5 3.41 49.30 -11.38
C LYS A 5 3.36 47.85 -10.89
N TYR A 6 4.32 47.44 -10.04
CA TYR A 6 4.28 46.14 -9.39
C TYR A 6 3.13 46.04 -8.39
N GLN A 7 2.94 47.05 -7.53
CA GLN A 7 1.84 47.05 -6.55
C GLN A 7 0.48 46.98 -7.24
N LEU A 8 0.24 47.79 -8.28
CA LEU A 8 -1.03 47.76 -9.02
C LEU A 8 -1.33 46.38 -9.64
N ARG A 9 -0.31 45.70 -10.16
CA ARG A 9 -0.47 44.33 -10.73
C ARG A 9 -0.68 43.28 -9.65
N LYS A 10 -0.07 43.48 -8.48
CA LYS A 10 -0.23 42.63 -7.30
C LYS A 10 -1.65 42.75 -6.72
N GLU A 11 -2.16 43.96 -6.54
CA GLU A 11 -3.54 44.21 -6.09
C GLU A 11 -4.56 43.55 -7.02
N LYS A 12 -4.38 43.68 -8.34
CA LYS A 12 -5.24 42.99 -9.32
C LYS A 12 -5.17 41.47 -9.19
N SER A 13 -4.00 40.91 -8.87
CA SER A 13 -3.84 39.47 -8.65
C SER A 13 -4.48 39.00 -7.36
N GLU A 14 -4.46 39.82 -6.31
CA GLU A 14 -5.12 39.55 -5.02
C GLU A 14 -6.65 39.59 -5.17
N ALA A 15 -7.18 40.59 -5.90
CA ALA A 15 -8.60 40.65 -6.24
C ALA A 15 -9.08 39.41 -7.04
N MET A 16 -8.23 38.82 -7.89
CA MET A 16 -8.56 37.56 -8.57
C MET A 16 -8.67 36.37 -7.59
N ILE A 17 -7.82 36.33 -6.56
CA ILE A 17 -7.87 35.29 -5.52
C ILE A 17 -9.15 35.47 -4.68
N GLU A 18 -9.45 36.69 -4.27
CA GLU A 18 -10.65 37.02 -3.48
C GLU A 18 -11.95 36.75 -4.24
N ALA A 19 -11.98 37.02 -5.54
CA ALA A 19 -13.09 36.68 -6.43
C ALA A 19 -13.24 35.16 -6.67
N GLY A 20 -12.38 34.32 -6.07
CA GLY A 20 -12.47 32.86 -6.16
C GLY A 20 -12.06 32.28 -7.51
N VAL A 21 -11.33 33.03 -8.34
CA VAL A 21 -10.82 32.54 -9.63
C VAL A 21 -9.87 31.38 -9.39
N LYS A 22 -10.00 30.31 -10.19
CA LYS A 22 -9.13 29.13 -10.13
C LYS A 22 -8.46 28.90 -11.48
N PRO A 23 -7.13 28.70 -11.51
CA PRO A 23 -6.45 28.33 -12.75
C PRO A 23 -6.87 26.92 -13.18
N VAL A 24 -7.13 26.75 -14.48
CA VAL A 24 -7.40 25.43 -15.08
C VAL A 24 -6.08 24.84 -15.56
N ILE A 25 -5.81 23.59 -15.19
CA ILE A 25 -4.59 22.87 -15.61
C ILE A 25 -4.82 22.34 -17.03
N ASP A 26 -3.96 22.73 -17.96
CA ASP A 26 -3.99 22.36 -19.39
C ASP A 26 -2.78 21.49 -19.80
N GLY A 27 -1.86 21.22 -18.86
CA GLY A 27 -0.67 20.41 -19.08
C GLY A 27 0.22 20.31 -17.84
N PHE A 28 1.37 19.62 -17.96
CA PHE A 28 2.29 19.33 -16.84
C PHE A 28 2.80 20.59 -16.11
N ASN A 29 2.85 21.74 -16.80
CA ASN A 29 3.20 23.05 -16.25
C ASN A 29 2.47 24.18 -16.99
N GLU A 30 1.26 23.93 -17.45
CA GLU A 30 0.46 24.89 -18.22
C GLU A 30 -0.85 25.20 -17.51
N TYR A 31 -1.12 26.48 -17.32
CA TYR A 31 -2.25 26.98 -16.55
C TYR A 31 -3.01 28.02 -17.37
N ILE A 32 -4.32 27.84 -17.50
CA ILE A 32 -5.22 28.79 -18.15
C ILE A 32 -5.86 29.68 -17.10
N ILE A 33 -5.72 30.99 -17.27
CA ILE A 33 -6.24 32.01 -16.35
C ILE A 33 -7.12 32.99 -17.14
N PRO A 34 -8.35 33.29 -16.68
CA PRO A 34 -9.23 34.23 -17.37
C PRO A 34 -8.72 35.67 -17.27
N SER A 35 -8.98 36.45 -18.32
CA SER A 35 -8.83 37.89 -18.31
C SER A 35 -9.92 38.53 -17.44
N GLN A 36 -9.60 39.65 -16.79
CA GLN A 36 -10.58 40.48 -16.08
C GLN A 36 -11.10 41.64 -16.94
N THR A 37 -10.38 42.01 -18.00
CA THR A 37 -10.73 43.17 -18.84
C THR A 37 -11.64 42.77 -20.00
N GLU A 38 -11.53 41.54 -20.47
CA GLU A 38 -12.29 41.03 -21.61
C GLU A 38 -13.00 39.73 -21.23
N GLN A 39 -14.32 39.75 -21.32
CA GLN A 39 -15.16 38.62 -20.97
C GLN A 39 -14.95 37.48 -21.99
N GLY A 40 -14.50 36.32 -21.50
CA GLY A 40 -14.26 35.12 -22.32
C GLY A 40 -12.81 34.92 -22.77
N LEU A 41 -11.97 35.96 -22.72
CA LEU A 41 -10.55 35.82 -23.07
C LEU A 41 -9.79 35.10 -21.94
N LYS A 42 -8.90 34.17 -22.29
CA LYS A 42 -8.06 33.42 -21.35
C LYS A 42 -6.61 33.43 -21.80
N TYR A 43 -5.70 33.52 -20.84
CA TYR A 43 -4.27 33.50 -21.11
C TYR A 43 -3.63 32.24 -20.53
N LYS A 44 -2.74 31.63 -21.31
CA LYS A 44 -1.90 30.53 -20.85
C LYS A 44 -0.66 31.05 -20.14
N VAL A 45 -0.38 30.49 -18.97
CA VAL A 45 0.85 30.67 -18.21
C VAL A 45 1.60 29.35 -18.19
N THR A 46 2.87 29.37 -18.59
CA THR A 46 3.76 28.20 -18.62
C THR A 46 4.91 28.36 -17.63
N ILE A 47 5.28 27.26 -16.97
CA ILE A 47 6.42 27.20 -16.04
C ILE A 47 7.51 26.31 -16.63
N LYS A 48 8.69 26.88 -16.89
CA LYS A 48 9.88 26.14 -17.38
C LYS A 48 11.10 26.50 -16.54
N ASN A 49 11.71 25.51 -15.89
CA ASN A 49 12.92 25.68 -15.07
C ASN A 49 12.80 26.82 -14.03
N GLY A 50 11.64 26.98 -13.40
CA GLY A 50 11.37 28.04 -12.41
C GLY A 50 11.00 29.40 -13.01
N TRP A 51 11.09 29.57 -14.34
CA TRP A 51 10.67 30.77 -15.05
C TRP A 51 9.20 30.69 -15.46
N TYR A 52 8.50 31.81 -15.32
CA TYR A 52 7.09 31.94 -15.66
C TYR A 52 6.97 32.76 -16.94
N ALA A 53 6.22 32.25 -17.91
CA ALA A 53 5.89 32.97 -19.14
C ALA A 53 4.38 33.01 -19.33
N CYS A 54 3.84 34.17 -19.68
CA CYS A 54 2.41 34.34 -19.95
C CYS A 54 2.18 34.90 -21.35
N GLN A 55 1.12 34.44 -22.01
CA GLN A 55 0.71 34.90 -23.34
C GLN A 55 -0.02 36.25 -23.34
N CYS A 56 -0.17 36.92 -22.18
CA CYS A 56 -0.86 38.20 -22.12
C CYS A 56 0.02 39.37 -22.59
N PRO A 57 -0.58 40.46 -23.10
CA PRO A 57 0.16 41.65 -23.58
C PRO A 57 1.09 42.27 -22.52
N ASP A 58 0.68 42.25 -21.24
CA ASP A 58 1.47 42.82 -20.14
C ASP A 58 2.81 42.09 -19.93
N ASN A 59 2.82 40.78 -20.14
CA ASN A 59 4.04 39.98 -20.01
C ASN A 59 4.99 40.20 -21.18
N ALA A 60 4.45 40.39 -22.40
CA ALA A 60 5.25 40.71 -23.57
C ALA A 60 5.97 42.06 -23.46
N LYS A 61 5.38 43.02 -22.74
CA LYS A 61 5.98 44.36 -22.53
C LYS A 61 7.03 44.38 -21.43
N ASP A 62 6.71 43.82 -20.25
CA ASP A 62 7.51 44.04 -19.03
C ASP A 62 7.95 42.76 -18.30
N ASN A 63 7.68 41.57 -18.85
CA ASN A 63 7.88 40.27 -18.17
C ASN A 63 7.21 40.18 -16.77
N LEU A 64 6.21 41.02 -16.52
CA LEU A 64 5.48 41.09 -15.26
C LEU A 64 4.01 41.32 -15.56
N CYS A 65 3.18 40.32 -15.29
CA CYS A 65 1.73 40.44 -15.41
C CYS A 65 1.02 39.90 -14.16
N LYS A 66 -0.22 40.36 -13.98
CA LYS A 66 -1.09 39.89 -12.89
C LYS A 66 -1.35 38.37 -12.95
N HIS A 67 -1.38 37.76 -14.14
CA HIS A 67 -1.61 36.31 -14.29
C HIS A 67 -0.44 35.48 -13.71
N ILE A 68 0.80 35.93 -13.88
CA ILE A 68 1.98 35.28 -13.28
C ILE A 68 1.96 35.46 -11.75
N LEU A 69 1.67 36.68 -11.28
CA LEU A 69 1.57 36.96 -9.84
C LEU A 69 0.46 36.12 -9.19
N PHE A 70 -0.72 36.08 -9.82
CA PHE A 70 -1.84 35.26 -9.40
C PHE A 70 -1.45 33.78 -9.32
N LEU A 71 -0.81 33.22 -10.36
CA LEU A 71 -0.42 31.82 -10.36
C LEU A 71 0.59 31.51 -9.25
N LYS A 72 1.59 32.37 -9.05
CA LYS A 72 2.57 32.24 -7.95
C LYS A 72 1.88 32.22 -6.59
N THR A 73 0.97 33.17 -6.35
CA THR A 73 0.22 33.26 -5.09
C THR A 73 -0.70 32.05 -4.90
N HIS A 74 -1.43 31.64 -5.95
CA HIS A 74 -2.30 30.47 -5.91
C HIS A 74 -1.54 29.17 -5.59
N LEU A 75 -0.39 28.95 -6.24
CA LEU A 75 0.46 27.80 -5.97
C LEU A 75 1.06 27.85 -4.56
N ALA A 76 1.46 29.03 -4.09
CA ALA A 76 1.95 29.21 -2.72
C ALA A 76 0.88 28.94 -1.65
N ILE A 77 -0.36 29.39 -1.88
CA ILE A 77 -1.50 29.08 -1.00
C ILE A 77 -1.76 27.58 -1.00
N LYS A 78 -1.87 26.94 -2.17
CA LYS A 78 -2.04 25.47 -2.26
C LYS A 78 -0.91 24.70 -1.59
N PHE A 79 0.33 25.16 -1.72
CA PHE A 79 1.48 24.54 -1.06
C PHE A 79 1.35 24.67 0.47
N LYS A 80 1.01 25.86 0.98
CA LYS A 80 0.74 26.08 2.41
C LYS A 80 -0.44 25.26 2.92
N GLU A 81 -1.52 25.13 2.15
CA GLU A 81 -2.67 24.28 2.47
C GLU A 81 -2.28 22.79 2.52
N GLN A 82 -1.41 22.33 1.62
CA GLN A 82 -0.86 20.97 1.66
C GLN A 82 0.07 20.75 2.85
N GLU A 83 0.92 21.72 3.20
CA GLU A 83 1.74 21.67 4.41
C GLU A 83 0.90 21.70 5.68
N THR A 84 -0.14 22.53 5.75
CA THR A 84 -1.07 22.55 6.88
C THR A 84 -1.85 21.25 6.96
N ARG A 85 -2.36 20.68 5.85
CA ARG A 85 -3.00 19.34 5.84
C ARG A 85 -2.07 18.24 6.34
N LYS A 86 -0.78 18.27 5.97
CA LYS A 86 0.25 17.37 6.50
C LYS A 86 0.54 17.61 7.99
N ASN A 87 0.45 18.86 8.46
CA ASN A 87 0.68 19.23 9.85
C ASN A 87 -0.55 19.08 10.77
N THR A 88 -1.78 19.11 10.23
CA THR A 88 -3.02 18.86 11.00
C THR A 88 -3.30 17.38 11.21
N SER A 89 -2.58 16.47 10.54
CA SER A 89 -2.44 15.11 11.06
C SER A 89 -1.33 15.11 12.11
N THR A 90 -1.72 14.98 13.38
CA THR A 90 -0.90 14.58 14.55
C THR A 90 -0.25 15.66 15.43
N SER A 91 -1.01 16.28 16.33
CA SER A 91 -0.58 16.25 17.74
C SER A 91 -0.92 14.85 18.27
N VAL A 92 -0.11 13.83 17.93
CA VAL A 92 -0.28 12.53 18.59
C VAL A 92 -0.04 12.79 20.07
N PRO A 93 -0.95 12.33 20.94
CA PRO A 93 -0.81 12.53 22.37
C PRO A 93 0.49 11.91 22.89
N CYS A 94 0.86 12.24 24.12
CA CYS A 94 2.04 11.68 24.76
C CYS A 94 2.01 10.13 24.69
N PRO A 95 3.02 9.46 24.10
CA PRO A 95 3.04 8.01 23.96
C PRO A 95 3.05 7.22 25.27
N ALA A 96 3.19 7.90 26.42
CA ALA A 96 3.30 7.28 27.72
C ALA A 96 2.09 7.53 28.64
N CYS A 97 1.30 8.56 28.40
CA CYS A 97 0.17 8.92 29.27
C CYS A 97 -1.04 9.46 28.50
N GLU A 98 -0.98 9.45 27.17
CA GLU A 98 -2.05 9.83 26.25
C GLU A 98 -2.58 11.27 26.41
N SER A 99 -1.93 12.10 27.23
CA SER A 99 -2.25 13.53 27.34
C SER A 99 -1.88 14.29 26.05
N CYS A 100 -2.78 15.20 25.66
CA CYS A 100 -2.58 16.15 24.58
C CYS A 100 -1.81 17.41 25.02
N ASP A 101 -1.53 17.57 26.32
CA ASP A 101 -0.79 18.71 26.87
C ASP A 101 0.70 18.54 26.62
N ILE A 102 1.11 18.90 25.40
CA ILE A 102 2.47 18.72 24.90
C ILE A 102 3.01 20.05 24.38
N GLN A 103 4.29 20.30 24.66
CA GLN A 103 5.00 21.50 24.21
C GLN A 103 6.21 21.12 23.36
N LYS A 104 6.51 21.94 22.34
CA LYS A 104 7.75 21.82 21.57
C LYS A 104 8.96 22.05 22.47
N ASN A 105 9.90 21.11 22.49
CA ASN A 105 11.09 21.14 23.34
C ASN A 105 12.36 20.85 22.52
N GLY A 106 12.72 21.79 21.64
CA GLY A 106 13.90 21.72 20.78
C GLY A 106 13.79 20.69 19.65
N THR A 107 14.92 20.40 19.01
CA THR A 107 15.00 19.48 17.87
C THR A 107 16.07 18.41 18.09
N ARG A 108 15.94 17.29 17.40
CA ARG A 108 16.93 16.21 17.33
C ARG A 108 17.47 16.14 15.92
N LYS A 109 18.79 16.33 15.75
CA LYS A 109 19.45 16.04 14.46
C LYS A 109 19.53 14.54 14.23
N THR A 110 19.10 14.11 13.06
CA THR A 110 19.21 12.73 12.57
C THR A 110 19.89 12.73 11.20
N ILE A 111 20.27 11.55 10.70
CA ILE A 111 20.84 11.40 9.35
C ILE A 111 19.85 11.90 8.28
N MET A 112 18.54 11.76 8.52
CA MET A 112 17.48 12.19 7.60
C MET A 112 16.98 13.62 7.89
N GLY A 113 17.71 14.42 8.68
CA GLY A 113 17.35 15.80 9.02
C GLY A 113 16.88 16.00 10.46
N LEU A 114 16.30 17.17 10.73
CA LEU A 114 15.86 17.59 12.06
C LEU A 114 14.48 17.00 12.38
N LYS A 115 14.35 16.36 13.55
CA LYS A 115 13.06 15.91 14.08
C LYS A 115 12.64 16.78 15.28
N GLN A 116 11.38 17.19 15.31
CA GLN A 116 10.83 17.93 16.45
C GLN A 116 10.78 17.05 17.70
N ARG A 117 11.28 17.57 18.82
CA ARG A 117 11.11 16.95 20.14
C ARG A 117 9.94 17.62 20.87
N TRP A 118 9.20 16.82 21.61
CA TRP A 118 8.05 17.23 22.40
C TRP A 118 8.29 16.88 23.87
N LEU A 119 7.77 17.71 24.76
CA LEU A 119 7.70 17.47 26.20
C LEU A 119 6.22 17.35 26.58
N CYS A 120 5.86 16.27 27.26
CA CYS A 120 4.54 16.19 27.88
C CYS A 120 4.53 16.96 29.20
N LEU A 121 3.56 17.84 29.39
CA LEU A 121 3.42 18.66 30.59
C LEU A 121 2.82 17.88 31.77
N ILE A 122 2.12 16.77 31.50
CA ILE A 122 1.55 15.90 32.55
C ILE A 122 2.60 14.94 33.12
N CYS A 123 3.28 14.16 32.27
CA CYS A 123 4.23 13.14 32.74
C CYS A 123 5.71 13.54 32.63
N GLY A 124 6.02 14.74 32.13
CA GLY A 124 7.39 15.24 31.98
C GLY A 124 8.25 14.50 30.93
N LYS A 125 7.73 13.49 30.25
CA LYS A 125 8.51 12.70 29.27
C LYS A 125 8.77 13.50 27.99
N ARG A 126 10.00 13.34 27.49
CA ARG A 126 10.44 13.87 26.20
C ARG A 126 10.32 12.79 25.12
N PHE A 127 9.71 13.11 23.99
CA PHE A 127 9.52 12.16 22.90
C PHE A 127 9.62 12.84 21.53
N VAL A 128 9.71 12.02 20.48
CA VAL A 128 9.58 12.48 19.09
C VAL A 128 8.29 11.87 18.57
N ASN A 129 7.41 12.71 18.07
CA ASN A 129 6.14 12.26 17.53
C ASN A 129 6.36 11.74 16.09
N THR A 130 6.74 10.47 15.98
CA THR A 130 6.81 9.76 14.71
C THR A 130 6.05 8.45 14.85
N PRO A 131 5.23 8.07 13.85
CA PRO A 131 4.46 6.81 13.90
C PRO A 131 5.37 5.61 14.17
N ILE A 132 6.57 5.64 13.57
CA ILE A 132 7.56 4.58 13.70
C ILE A 132 8.71 5.07 14.57
N GLN A 133 8.88 4.41 15.72
CA GLN A 133 9.91 4.74 16.69
C GLN A 133 11.13 3.80 16.58
N LYS A 134 12.29 4.29 17.03
CA LYS A 134 13.52 3.50 17.23
C LYS A 134 14.05 2.76 15.98
N VAL A 135 13.76 3.26 14.77
CA VAL A 135 14.30 2.71 13.52
C VAL A 135 15.21 3.71 12.81
N LYS A 136 16.27 3.19 12.17
CA LYS A 136 17.21 3.95 11.33
C LYS A 136 16.55 4.32 9.99
N GLY A 137 15.54 5.18 10.01
CA GLY A 137 14.79 5.56 8.81
C GLY A 137 13.55 6.40 9.13
N ASN A 138 12.69 6.55 8.14
CA ASN A 138 11.35 7.12 8.27
C ASN A 138 10.29 6.19 7.63
N GLU A 139 9.01 6.56 7.75
CA GLU A 139 7.91 5.77 7.18
C GLU A 139 8.08 5.52 5.68
N GLU A 140 8.44 6.56 4.92
CA GLU A 140 8.61 6.48 3.47
C GLU A 140 9.70 5.49 3.07
N SER A 141 10.83 5.46 3.78
CA SER A 141 11.92 4.52 3.51
C SER A 141 11.51 3.07 3.78
N ILE A 142 10.69 2.83 4.80
CA ILE A 142 10.19 1.50 5.17
C ILE A 142 9.13 1.04 4.16
N ILE A 143 8.18 1.92 3.82
CA ILE A 143 7.16 1.66 2.81
C ILE A 143 7.81 1.33 1.46
N THR A 144 8.79 2.14 1.05
CA THR A 144 9.55 1.91 -0.18
C THR A 144 10.26 0.56 -0.14
N ALA A 145 10.89 0.22 0.98
CA ALA A 145 11.54 -1.07 1.15
C ALA A 145 10.55 -2.24 1.04
N ILE A 146 9.37 -2.15 1.65
CA ILE A 146 8.33 -3.18 1.57
C ILE A 146 7.79 -3.30 0.14
N ASP A 147 7.48 -2.19 -0.51
CA ASP A 147 6.93 -2.17 -1.87
C ASP A 147 7.90 -2.75 -2.90
N LEU A 148 9.16 -2.28 -2.90
CA LEU A 148 10.21 -2.82 -3.77
C LEU A 148 10.51 -4.27 -3.43
N TYR A 149 10.51 -4.60 -2.12
CA TYR A 149 10.64 -5.98 -1.71
C TYR A 149 9.55 -6.79 -2.35
N MET A 150 8.25 -6.42 -2.28
CA MET A 150 7.08 -7.09 -2.88
C MET A 150 7.05 -7.08 -4.42
N LYS A 151 7.76 -6.17 -5.07
CA LYS A 151 7.91 -6.11 -6.53
C LYS A 151 9.07 -6.92 -7.10
N GLY A 152 9.94 -7.45 -6.25
CA GLY A 152 10.96 -8.45 -6.64
C GLY A 152 12.38 -7.94 -6.57
N VAL A 153 12.59 -6.75 -6.00
CA VAL A 153 13.93 -6.20 -5.83
C VAL A 153 14.63 -6.93 -4.68
N SER A 154 15.88 -7.32 -4.90
CA SER A 154 16.70 -7.95 -3.86
C SER A 154 16.96 -6.99 -2.70
N TYR A 155 17.21 -7.51 -1.49
CA TYR A 155 17.54 -6.66 -0.33
C TYR A 155 18.73 -5.73 -0.55
N ARG A 156 19.72 -6.16 -1.34
CA ARG A 156 20.87 -5.31 -1.72
C ARG A 156 20.44 -4.20 -2.69
N GLY A 157 19.61 -4.52 -3.69
CA GLY A 157 19.06 -3.51 -4.61
C GLY A 157 18.15 -2.50 -3.91
N ILE A 158 17.38 -2.94 -2.91
CA ILE A 158 16.58 -2.05 -2.07
C ILE A 158 17.49 -1.14 -1.24
N ALA A 159 18.52 -1.69 -0.58
CA ALA A 159 19.46 -0.88 0.19
C ALA A 159 20.13 0.20 -0.67
N ASP A 160 20.49 -0.14 -1.91
CA ASP A 160 21.00 0.81 -2.89
C ASP A 160 19.96 1.88 -3.26
N THR A 161 18.70 1.49 -3.52
CA THR A 161 17.62 2.43 -3.80
C THR A 161 17.36 3.38 -2.63
N ILE A 162 17.42 2.88 -1.39
CA ILE A 162 17.27 3.70 -0.17
C ILE A 162 18.40 4.72 -0.05
N ARG A 163 19.64 4.31 -0.35
CA ARG A 163 20.79 5.22 -0.40
C ARG A 163 20.60 6.30 -1.47
N GLN A 164 20.18 5.93 -2.68
CA GLN A 164 20.04 6.86 -3.81
C GLN A 164 18.89 7.86 -3.63
N LEU A 165 17.72 7.42 -3.17
CA LEU A 165 16.52 8.26 -3.09
C LEU A 165 16.41 9.03 -1.78
N PHE A 166 16.90 8.46 -0.68
CA PHE A 166 16.74 9.04 0.66
C PHE A 166 18.07 9.49 1.29
N GLY A 167 19.21 9.30 0.62
CA GLY A 167 20.53 9.62 1.19
C GLY A 167 20.87 8.79 2.43
N LEU A 168 20.19 7.65 2.63
CA LEU A 168 20.26 6.86 3.85
C LEU A 168 21.05 5.57 3.62
N GLU A 169 22.23 5.48 4.21
CA GLU A 169 23.04 4.27 4.14
C GLU A 169 22.57 3.21 5.14
N VAL A 170 22.06 2.10 4.61
CA VAL A 170 21.59 0.95 5.36
C VAL A 170 22.11 -0.34 4.74
N THR A 171 22.35 -1.35 5.57
CA THR A 171 22.76 -2.67 5.09
C THR A 171 21.54 -3.46 4.58
N HIS A 172 21.77 -4.42 3.69
CA HIS A 172 20.71 -5.33 3.24
C HIS A 172 20.04 -6.11 4.40
N VAL A 173 20.77 -6.38 5.49
CA VAL A 173 20.22 -6.99 6.71
C VAL A 173 19.25 -6.03 7.41
N THR A 174 19.54 -4.74 7.41
CA THR A 174 18.63 -3.71 7.95
C THR A 174 17.33 -3.69 7.17
N ILE A 175 17.40 -3.74 5.83
CA ILE A 175 16.21 -3.85 4.96
C ILE A 175 15.42 -5.14 5.25
N MET A 176 16.10 -6.28 5.37
CA MET A 176 15.46 -7.55 5.70
C MET A 176 14.70 -7.47 7.03
N ASN A 177 15.30 -6.84 8.04
CA ASN A 177 14.65 -6.66 9.34
C ASN A 177 13.45 -5.72 9.26
N TRP A 178 13.51 -4.64 8.48
CA TRP A 178 12.34 -3.78 8.25
C TRP A 178 11.20 -4.56 7.61
N VAL A 179 11.48 -5.23 6.50
CA VAL A 179 10.47 -6.01 5.79
C VAL A 179 9.85 -7.06 6.71
N SER A 180 10.66 -7.84 7.41
CA SER A 180 10.18 -8.92 8.28
C SER A 180 9.34 -8.39 9.45
N CYS A 181 9.81 -7.33 10.12
CA CYS A 181 9.10 -6.72 11.25
C CYS A 181 7.77 -6.10 10.81
N TYR A 182 7.81 -5.19 9.84
CA TYR A 182 6.62 -4.41 9.48
C TYR A 182 5.61 -5.20 8.68
N MET A 183 6.03 -6.14 7.82
CA MET A 183 5.06 -7.04 7.20
C MET A 183 4.39 -7.96 8.22
N GLY A 184 5.10 -8.41 9.27
CA GLY A 184 4.47 -9.14 10.37
C GLY A 184 3.31 -8.36 10.99
N ARG A 185 3.58 -7.09 11.37
CA ARG A 185 2.53 -6.20 11.91
C ARG A 185 1.38 -5.98 10.95
N ILE A 186 1.69 -5.77 9.67
CA ILE A 186 0.67 -5.55 8.64
C ILE A 186 -0.17 -6.81 8.45
N ASN A 187 0.45 -8.00 8.41
CA ASN A 187 -0.25 -9.28 8.31
C ASN A 187 -1.20 -9.46 9.50
N ASP A 188 -0.73 -9.25 10.72
CA ASP A 188 -1.56 -9.35 11.93
C ASP A 188 -2.78 -8.42 11.84
N TYR A 189 -2.57 -7.17 11.41
CA TYR A 189 -3.64 -6.20 11.24
C TYR A 189 -4.64 -6.63 10.16
N VAL A 190 -4.20 -7.02 8.96
CA VAL A 190 -5.13 -7.42 7.89
C VAL A 190 -5.83 -8.75 8.18
N ASN A 191 -5.22 -9.64 8.96
CA ASN A 191 -5.84 -10.89 9.40
C ASN A 191 -7.00 -10.65 10.38
N THR A 192 -7.14 -9.45 10.98
CA THR A 192 -8.34 -9.07 11.75
C THR A 192 -9.55 -8.75 10.87
N MET A 193 -9.33 -8.47 9.58
CA MET A 193 -10.39 -8.11 8.64
C MET A 193 -11.06 -9.35 8.09
N LYS A 194 -12.40 -9.30 7.96
CA LYS A 194 -13.18 -10.39 7.39
C LYS A 194 -13.66 -10.02 5.99
N PRO A 195 -13.21 -10.72 4.93
CA PRO A 195 -13.66 -10.46 3.57
C PRO A 195 -15.07 -11.05 3.33
N GLN A 196 -15.88 -10.33 2.57
CA GLN A 196 -17.14 -10.84 2.01
C GLN A 196 -16.83 -11.58 0.71
N VAL A 197 -16.71 -12.91 0.80
CA VAL A 197 -16.36 -13.77 -0.34
C VAL A 197 -17.57 -14.52 -0.88
N GLY A 198 -17.48 -15.01 -2.11
CA GLY A 198 -18.51 -15.80 -2.79
C GLY A 198 -18.64 -17.23 -2.25
N GLU A 199 -19.45 -18.01 -2.95
CA GLU A 199 -19.77 -19.41 -2.61
C GLU A 199 -18.88 -20.43 -3.33
N VAL A 200 -18.20 -20.00 -4.40
CA VAL A 200 -17.34 -20.83 -5.24
C VAL A 200 -15.88 -20.47 -5.02
N TRP A 201 -15.09 -21.42 -4.53
CA TRP A 201 -13.65 -21.23 -4.31
C TRP A 201 -12.84 -22.11 -5.27
N HIS A 202 -11.73 -21.57 -5.77
CA HIS A 202 -10.77 -22.29 -6.59
C HIS A 202 -9.57 -22.67 -5.73
N ALA A 203 -9.10 -23.91 -5.82
CA ALA A 203 -7.90 -24.35 -5.12
C ALA A 203 -6.97 -25.12 -6.04
N ASP A 204 -5.68 -24.84 -5.91
CA ASP A 204 -4.62 -25.42 -6.70
C ASP A 204 -3.28 -25.21 -5.98
N GLU A 205 -2.31 -26.06 -6.30
CA GLU A 205 -0.97 -25.97 -5.76
C GLU A 205 0.03 -25.55 -6.84
N GLN A 206 1.08 -24.86 -6.43
CA GLN A 206 2.21 -24.57 -7.31
C GLN A 206 3.53 -24.99 -6.67
N LEU A 207 4.41 -25.51 -7.50
CA LEU A 207 5.76 -25.89 -7.09
C LEU A 207 6.66 -24.65 -7.03
N ILE A 208 7.35 -24.47 -5.91
CA ILE A 208 8.34 -23.40 -5.68
C ILE A 208 9.70 -24.00 -5.32
N LYS A 209 10.77 -23.25 -5.59
CA LYS A 209 12.13 -23.65 -5.21
C LYS A 209 12.57 -22.93 -3.94
N ALA A 210 12.95 -23.74 -2.95
CA ALA A 210 13.17 -23.35 -1.58
C ALA A 210 14.45 -24.02 -1.05
N LYS A 211 15.52 -23.24 -0.81
CA LYS A 211 16.85 -23.75 -0.40
C LYS A 211 17.34 -24.92 -1.30
N GLY A 212 17.10 -24.83 -2.60
CA GLY A 212 17.43 -25.88 -3.56
C GLY A 212 16.49 -27.10 -3.56
N LYS A 213 15.49 -27.16 -2.69
CA LYS A 213 14.44 -28.18 -2.65
C LYS A 213 13.17 -27.68 -3.33
N GLN A 214 12.36 -28.61 -3.81
CA GLN A 214 11.05 -28.33 -4.38
C GLN A 214 9.99 -28.45 -3.28
N GLU A 215 9.17 -27.42 -3.12
CA GLU A 215 8.10 -27.36 -2.12
C GLU A 215 6.80 -26.88 -2.79
N TYR A 216 5.66 -27.13 -2.17
CA TYR A 216 4.35 -26.78 -2.69
C TYR A 216 3.77 -25.59 -1.93
N VAL A 217 3.19 -24.63 -2.66
CA VAL A 217 2.31 -23.61 -2.08
C VAL A 217 0.89 -23.87 -2.54
N TRP A 218 0.04 -24.22 -1.58
CA TRP A 218 -1.37 -24.49 -1.73
C TRP A 218 -2.15 -23.20 -1.61
N ASN A 219 -2.90 -22.85 -2.65
CA ASN A 219 -3.62 -21.59 -2.73
C ASN A 219 -5.12 -21.85 -2.79
N VAL A 220 -5.90 -21.04 -2.07
CA VAL A 220 -7.36 -21.03 -2.16
C VAL A 220 -7.81 -19.62 -2.48
N LEU A 221 -8.50 -19.46 -3.60
CA LEU A 221 -8.92 -18.19 -4.17
C LEU A 221 -10.45 -18.14 -4.23
N ASP A 222 -11.05 -17.05 -3.78
CA ASP A 222 -12.47 -16.81 -4.00
C ASP A 222 -12.77 -16.56 -5.48
N GLY A 223 -13.82 -17.17 -6.01
CA GLY A 223 -14.19 -17.10 -7.42
C GLY A 223 -14.68 -15.71 -7.86
N ASP A 224 -15.37 -14.98 -6.99
CA ASP A 224 -16.05 -13.74 -7.37
C ASP A 224 -15.19 -12.50 -7.11
N THR A 225 -14.50 -12.51 -5.98
CA THR A 225 -13.68 -11.39 -5.52
C THR A 225 -12.21 -11.53 -5.86
N LEU A 226 -11.79 -12.75 -6.24
CA LEU A 226 -10.38 -13.12 -6.39
C LEU A 226 -9.58 -12.91 -5.10
N PHE A 227 -10.24 -12.85 -3.93
CA PHE A 227 -9.54 -12.74 -2.65
C PHE A 227 -8.81 -14.04 -2.35
N LEU A 228 -7.51 -13.96 -2.07
CA LEU A 228 -6.70 -15.12 -1.68
C LEU A 228 -6.98 -15.45 -0.22
N LEU A 229 -7.77 -16.50 0.00
CA LEU A 229 -8.24 -16.97 1.29
C LEU A 229 -7.15 -17.71 2.07
N ALA A 230 -6.34 -18.51 1.38
CA ALA A 230 -5.23 -19.25 1.97
C ALA A 230 -4.05 -19.36 0.99
N SER A 231 -2.84 -19.40 1.55
CA SER A 231 -1.57 -19.58 0.85
C SER A 231 -0.64 -20.32 1.80
N ASN A 232 -0.75 -21.65 1.80
CA ASN A 232 -0.06 -22.52 2.75
C ASN A 232 1.09 -23.24 2.06
N GLU A 233 2.28 -23.16 2.65
CA GLU A 233 3.46 -23.86 2.13
C GLU A 233 3.58 -25.22 2.81
N SER A 234 3.87 -26.26 2.03
CA SER A 234 4.21 -27.59 2.53
C SER A 234 5.28 -28.26 1.66
N PRO A 235 6.21 -29.04 2.26
CA PRO A 235 7.13 -29.87 1.49
C PRO A 235 6.43 -31.03 0.78
N THR A 236 5.18 -31.35 1.12
CA THR A 236 4.44 -32.48 0.55
C THR A 236 3.21 -32.03 -0.25
N ARG A 237 2.72 -32.96 -1.07
CA ARG A 237 1.49 -32.81 -1.88
C ARG A 237 0.38 -33.75 -1.36
N ASN A 238 0.17 -33.81 -0.04
CA ASN A 238 -0.69 -34.83 0.58
C ASN A 238 -2.08 -34.29 1.00
N TYR A 239 -2.90 -35.20 1.54
CA TYR A 239 -4.25 -34.88 2.03
C TYR A 239 -4.27 -33.88 3.20
N ASN A 240 -3.32 -34.00 4.15
CA ASN A 240 -3.25 -33.15 5.33
C ASN A 240 -2.91 -31.70 4.94
N ASP A 241 -2.00 -31.52 3.98
CA ASP A 241 -1.63 -30.20 3.46
C ASP A 241 -2.83 -29.48 2.82
N ALA A 242 -3.57 -30.20 1.96
CA ALA A 242 -4.79 -29.68 1.34
C ALA A 242 -5.85 -29.33 2.40
N ARG A 243 -6.04 -30.21 3.39
CA ARG A 243 -7.01 -30.02 4.47
C ARG A 243 -6.68 -28.81 5.33
N GLU A 244 -5.43 -28.65 5.74
CA GLU A 244 -4.97 -27.49 6.52
C GLU A 244 -5.24 -26.19 5.75
N THR A 245 -4.91 -26.17 4.46
CA THR A 245 -5.15 -25.02 3.58
C THR A 245 -6.64 -24.65 3.53
N PHE A 246 -7.53 -25.64 3.44
CA PHE A 246 -8.98 -25.42 3.48
C PHE A 246 -9.49 -24.95 4.85
N GLN A 247 -8.89 -25.41 5.95
CA GLN A 247 -9.21 -24.93 7.29
C GLN A 247 -8.84 -23.46 7.45
N GLN A 248 -7.66 -23.05 6.96
CA GLN A 248 -7.25 -21.65 6.91
C GLN A 248 -8.23 -20.80 6.08
N ALA A 249 -8.59 -21.27 4.88
CA ALA A 249 -9.52 -20.56 4.02
C ALA A 249 -10.91 -20.37 4.66
N LYS A 250 -11.41 -21.42 5.32
CA LYS A 250 -12.68 -21.39 6.08
C LYS A 250 -12.63 -20.42 7.26
N ALA A 251 -11.51 -20.38 7.98
CA ALA A 251 -11.33 -19.46 9.10
C ALA A 251 -11.33 -18.00 8.62
N VAL A 252 -10.63 -17.70 7.52
CA VAL A 252 -10.59 -16.35 6.92
C VAL A 252 -11.97 -15.94 6.37
N ALA A 253 -12.64 -16.81 5.64
CA ALA A 253 -13.96 -16.53 5.08
C ALA A 253 -15.08 -16.47 6.12
N GLY A 254 -14.89 -17.10 7.29
CA GLY A 254 -15.93 -17.25 8.31
C GLY A 254 -17.11 -18.15 7.88
N LYS A 255 -17.00 -18.88 6.77
CA LYS A 255 -18.04 -19.75 6.21
C LYS A 255 -17.46 -20.93 5.46
N LYS A 256 -18.31 -21.89 5.10
CA LYS A 256 -17.98 -23.01 4.21
C LYS A 256 -18.28 -22.61 2.75
N ALA A 257 -17.43 -23.00 1.81
CA ALA A 257 -17.74 -22.92 0.39
C ALA A 257 -18.90 -23.87 0.03
N GLN A 258 -19.76 -23.46 -0.90
CA GLN A 258 -20.72 -24.38 -1.52
C GLN A 258 -20.05 -25.23 -2.61
N LEU A 259 -19.06 -24.68 -3.31
CA LEU A 259 -18.34 -25.37 -4.35
C LEU A 259 -16.86 -25.08 -4.26
N VAL A 260 -16.04 -26.12 -4.21
CA VAL A 260 -14.60 -26.02 -4.39
C VAL A 260 -14.25 -26.61 -5.76
N VAL A 261 -13.65 -25.79 -6.61
CA VAL A 261 -13.14 -26.16 -7.93
C VAL A 261 -11.65 -26.43 -7.80
N THR A 262 -11.20 -27.62 -8.16
CA THR A 262 -9.78 -27.98 -8.14
C THR A 262 -9.33 -28.59 -9.45
N ASP A 263 -8.01 -28.70 -9.62
CA ASP A 263 -7.41 -29.51 -10.66
C ASP A 263 -7.72 -31.02 -10.48
N GLY A 264 -7.13 -31.82 -11.35
CA GLY A 264 -7.31 -33.26 -11.38
C GLY A 264 -6.73 -34.07 -10.21
N ALA A 265 -6.18 -33.50 -9.14
CA ALA A 265 -5.56 -34.29 -8.08
C ALA A 265 -6.58 -34.96 -7.12
N PHE A 266 -6.35 -36.24 -6.77
CA PHE A 266 -7.27 -37.04 -5.95
C PHE A 266 -7.26 -36.67 -4.46
N ASN A 267 -6.17 -36.08 -3.97
CA ASN A 267 -6.00 -35.61 -2.59
C ASN A 267 -7.03 -34.52 -2.22
N TYR A 268 -7.47 -33.70 -3.18
CA TYR A 268 -8.49 -32.66 -2.97
C TYR A 268 -9.85 -33.23 -2.58
N GLN A 269 -10.31 -34.29 -3.24
CA GLN A 269 -11.67 -34.79 -3.05
C GLN A 269 -11.94 -35.18 -1.58
N LYS A 270 -10.97 -35.85 -0.96
CA LYS A 270 -11.06 -36.25 0.45
C LYS A 270 -11.03 -35.03 1.38
N ALA A 271 -10.17 -34.05 1.10
CA ALA A 271 -10.02 -32.84 1.90
C ALA A 271 -11.27 -31.94 1.82
N VAL A 272 -11.76 -31.69 0.60
CA VAL A 272 -12.96 -30.88 0.34
C VAL A 272 -14.19 -31.49 1.01
N ARG A 273 -14.40 -32.82 0.86
CA ARG A 273 -15.51 -33.51 1.55
C ARG A 273 -15.42 -33.37 3.06
N LYS A 274 -14.23 -33.52 3.65
CA LYS A 274 -14.06 -33.44 5.11
C LYS A 274 -14.38 -32.05 5.66
N GLU A 275 -14.00 -30.99 4.94
CA GLU A 275 -14.12 -29.62 5.44
C GLU A 275 -15.44 -28.92 5.06
N PHE A 276 -15.99 -29.22 3.88
CA PHE A 276 -17.11 -28.46 3.32
C PHE A 276 -18.40 -29.26 3.15
N ALA A 277 -18.38 -30.60 3.19
CA ALA A 277 -19.62 -31.37 3.00
C ALA A 277 -20.59 -31.12 4.17
N THR A 278 -21.87 -31.09 3.82
CA THR A 278 -23.00 -30.97 4.75
C THR A 278 -24.11 -31.91 4.31
N TYR A 279 -25.15 -32.06 5.12
CA TYR A 279 -26.33 -32.84 4.74
C TYR A 279 -27.02 -32.27 3.49
N ALA A 280 -27.16 -30.94 3.42
CA ALA A 280 -27.76 -30.25 2.27
C ALA A 280 -26.86 -30.23 1.02
N ASN A 281 -25.54 -30.26 1.21
CA ASN A 281 -24.56 -30.30 0.13
C ASN A 281 -23.48 -31.38 0.39
N PRO A 282 -23.78 -32.65 0.07
CA PRO A 282 -22.87 -33.77 0.36
C PRO A 282 -21.69 -33.88 -0.62
N LYS A 283 -21.73 -33.16 -1.75
CA LYS A 283 -20.72 -33.23 -2.82
C LYS A 283 -20.24 -31.82 -3.23
N PRO A 284 -19.58 -31.06 -2.33
CA PRO A 284 -19.14 -29.69 -2.59
C PRO A 284 -17.84 -29.60 -3.43
N HIS A 285 -17.49 -30.65 -4.17
CA HIS A 285 -16.23 -30.72 -4.92
C HIS A 285 -16.52 -30.88 -6.40
N TYR A 286 -15.94 -29.98 -7.20
CA TYR A 286 -15.91 -30.08 -8.64
C TYR A 286 -14.46 -30.22 -9.12
N ARG A 287 -14.17 -31.35 -9.78
CA ARG A 287 -12.85 -31.63 -10.35
C ARG A 287 -12.86 -31.20 -11.81
N TYR A 288 -11.97 -30.28 -12.16
CA TYR A 288 -11.78 -29.86 -13.55
C TYR A 288 -10.88 -30.85 -14.27
N VAL A 289 -11.43 -31.63 -15.22
CA VAL A 289 -10.71 -32.72 -15.91
C VAL A 289 -10.44 -32.42 -17.40
N SER A 290 -11.11 -31.44 -18.04
CA SER A 290 -10.78 -31.04 -19.42
C SER A 290 -11.35 -29.69 -19.85
N ILE A 291 -10.72 -29.06 -20.87
CA ILE A 291 -11.14 -27.83 -21.58
C ILE A 291 -12.56 -27.91 -22.17
N ARG A 292 -13.12 -29.13 -22.33
CA ARG A 292 -14.46 -29.35 -22.90
C ARG A 292 -15.60 -29.10 -21.90
N ALA A 293 -15.31 -29.01 -20.60
CA ALA A 293 -16.29 -28.64 -19.59
C ALA A 293 -16.40 -27.11 -19.49
N LYS A 294 -17.48 -26.54 -20.04
CA LYS A 294 -17.68 -25.09 -20.19
C LYS A 294 -18.06 -24.37 -18.89
N ASP A 295 -18.30 -25.09 -17.81
CA ASP A 295 -19.13 -24.58 -16.70
C ASP A 295 -18.32 -24.03 -15.51
N ALA A 296 -17.03 -24.40 -15.38
CA ALA A 296 -16.12 -23.82 -14.39
C ALA A 296 -14.67 -23.89 -14.88
N SER A 297 -14.03 -22.75 -15.16
CA SER A 297 -12.63 -22.69 -15.59
C SER A 297 -11.69 -22.43 -14.42
N ASN A 298 -10.57 -23.16 -14.37
CA ASN A 298 -9.51 -22.93 -13.37
C ASN A 298 -8.57 -21.76 -13.74
N ASN A 299 -8.88 -21.05 -14.83
CA ASN A 299 -8.06 -19.96 -15.36
C ASN A 299 -7.76 -18.85 -14.33
N LYS A 300 -8.65 -18.65 -13.35
CA LYS A 300 -8.50 -17.63 -12.30
C LYS A 300 -7.29 -17.93 -11.39
N ILE A 301 -7.19 -19.16 -10.88
CA ILE A 301 -6.07 -19.53 -10.00
C ILE A 301 -4.77 -19.70 -10.78
N GLU A 302 -4.83 -20.16 -12.04
CA GLU A 302 -3.66 -20.20 -12.92
C GLU A 302 -3.09 -18.80 -13.18
N ARG A 303 -3.96 -17.80 -13.39
CA ARG A 303 -3.54 -16.39 -13.51
C ARG A 303 -2.90 -15.87 -12.22
N PHE A 304 -3.42 -16.27 -11.07
CA PHE A 304 -2.79 -15.97 -9.78
C PHE A 304 -1.40 -16.62 -9.68
N HIS A 305 -1.25 -17.91 -10.03
CA HIS A 305 0.04 -18.60 -10.06
C HIS A 305 1.06 -17.89 -10.95
N ASN A 306 0.65 -17.39 -12.11
CA ASN A 306 1.54 -16.59 -12.97
C ASN A 306 2.02 -15.31 -12.27
N THR A 307 1.14 -14.65 -11.51
CA THR A 307 1.48 -13.45 -10.74
C THR A 307 2.48 -13.77 -9.62
N PHE A 308 2.30 -14.90 -8.93
CA PHE A 308 3.24 -15.38 -7.91
C PHE A 308 4.60 -15.74 -8.52
N ARG A 309 4.61 -16.47 -9.66
CA ARG A 309 5.82 -16.91 -10.36
C ARG A 309 6.66 -15.77 -10.93
N GLN A 310 6.06 -14.66 -11.37
CA GLN A 310 6.82 -13.48 -11.82
C GLN A 310 7.83 -13.03 -10.78
N ARG A 311 7.50 -13.21 -9.51
CA ARG A 311 8.32 -12.80 -8.38
C ARG A 311 9.28 -13.89 -7.92
N ASP A 312 8.79 -15.13 -7.77
CA ASP A 312 9.61 -16.30 -7.42
C ASP A 312 10.82 -16.46 -8.35
N LYS A 313 10.62 -16.29 -9.67
CA LYS A 313 11.67 -16.38 -10.69
C LYS A 313 12.78 -15.34 -10.49
N VAL A 314 12.45 -14.10 -10.13
CA VAL A 314 13.43 -13.01 -9.97
C VAL A 314 14.28 -13.22 -8.72
N MET A 315 13.70 -13.79 -7.66
CA MET A 315 14.38 -14.01 -6.39
C MET A 315 15.34 -15.21 -6.39
N ARG A 316 15.41 -15.98 -7.49
CA ARG A 316 16.28 -17.17 -7.68
C ARG A 316 16.09 -18.22 -6.57
N GLY A 317 14.85 -18.39 -6.11
CA GLY A 317 14.47 -19.30 -5.04
C GLY A 317 14.62 -18.72 -3.63
N PHE A 318 13.95 -19.34 -2.67
CA PHE A 318 13.87 -18.82 -1.31
C PHE A 318 14.97 -19.36 -0.40
N GLY A 319 15.53 -18.51 0.47
CA GLY A 319 16.58 -18.88 1.41
C GLY A 319 16.10 -19.40 2.78
N GLY A 320 14.81 -19.69 2.99
CA GLY A 320 14.30 -20.21 4.28
C GLY A 320 13.17 -19.43 4.97
N LYS A 321 12.60 -18.39 4.34
CA LYS A 321 11.45 -17.62 4.85
C LYS A 321 10.27 -17.62 3.88
N GLN A 322 10.02 -18.77 3.25
CA GLN A 322 9.00 -19.03 2.25
C GLN A 322 7.60 -18.77 2.82
N LYS A 323 7.30 -19.32 4.00
CA LYS A 323 5.99 -19.20 4.65
C LYS A 323 5.64 -17.75 4.94
N GLN A 324 6.59 -17.03 5.54
CA GLN A 324 6.46 -15.59 5.77
C GLN A 324 6.28 -14.85 4.45
N TYR A 325 6.98 -15.23 3.39
CA TYR A 325 6.81 -14.61 2.08
C TYR A 325 5.42 -14.90 1.49
N ALA A 326 4.92 -16.13 1.57
CA ALA A 326 3.62 -16.52 1.02
C ALA A 326 2.49 -15.73 1.71
N GLU A 327 2.59 -15.56 3.02
CA GLU A 327 1.70 -14.71 3.79
C GLU A 327 1.83 -13.23 3.41
N ASN A 328 3.06 -12.71 3.33
CA ASN A 328 3.30 -11.33 2.89
C ASN A 328 2.75 -11.07 1.48
N PHE A 329 2.87 -12.06 0.59
CA PHE A 329 2.37 -11.99 -0.77
C PHE A 329 0.84 -12.04 -0.81
N LYS A 330 0.20 -12.86 0.03
CA LYS A 330 -1.26 -12.84 0.23
C LYS A 330 -1.73 -11.42 0.59
N THR A 331 -1.07 -10.79 1.55
CA THR A 331 -1.38 -9.42 1.96
C THR A 331 -1.17 -8.41 0.83
N TYR A 332 -0.03 -8.45 0.15
CA TYR A 332 0.24 -7.59 -1.00
C TYR A 332 -0.79 -7.78 -2.13
N TYR A 333 -1.09 -9.03 -2.48
CA TYR A 333 -2.03 -9.36 -3.55
C TYR A 333 -3.45 -8.89 -3.23
N ASN A 334 -3.94 -9.14 -2.02
CA ASN A 334 -5.30 -8.82 -1.62
C ASN A 334 -5.53 -7.32 -1.42
N PHE A 335 -4.60 -6.61 -0.74
CA PHE A 335 -4.86 -5.27 -0.23
C PHE A 335 -4.20 -4.14 -1.03
N VAL A 336 -3.08 -4.43 -1.70
CA VAL A 336 -2.26 -3.38 -2.33
C VAL A 336 -2.30 -3.47 -3.86
N LYS A 337 -2.17 -4.68 -4.41
CA LYS A 337 -2.08 -4.88 -5.86
C LYS A 337 -3.45 -4.71 -6.52
N THR A 338 -3.59 -3.68 -7.36
CA THR A 338 -4.76 -3.57 -8.25
C THR A 338 -4.78 -4.76 -9.22
N HIS A 339 -5.90 -5.50 -9.23
CA HIS A 339 -6.09 -6.58 -10.17
C HIS A 339 -6.58 -6.04 -11.52
N GLN A 340 -5.87 -6.35 -12.61
CA GLN A 340 -6.18 -5.84 -13.95
C GLN A 340 -7.63 -6.13 -14.39
N GLY A 341 -8.13 -7.33 -14.08
CA GLY A 341 -9.50 -7.72 -14.43
C GLY A 341 -10.58 -7.09 -13.56
N LEU A 342 -10.27 -6.73 -12.31
CA LEU A 342 -11.24 -6.13 -11.39
C LEU A 342 -11.21 -4.60 -11.43
N LYS A 343 -10.10 -4.00 -11.92
CA LYS A 343 -9.78 -2.56 -11.82
C LYS A 343 -9.71 -2.02 -10.38
N GLN A 344 -9.78 -2.90 -9.39
CA GLN A 344 -9.65 -2.66 -7.96
C GLN A 344 -8.87 -3.81 -7.32
N THR A 345 -8.57 -3.71 -6.02
CA THR A 345 -7.93 -4.80 -5.27
C THR A 345 -8.94 -5.90 -4.94
N PRO A 346 -8.50 -7.16 -4.76
CA PRO A 346 -9.38 -8.23 -4.28
C PRO A 346 -10.07 -7.90 -2.96
N ALA A 347 -9.38 -7.24 -2.02
CA ALA A 347 -9.96 -6.80 -0.74
C ALA A 347 -11.14 -5.84 -0.93
N GLN A 348 -11.00 -4.85 -1.81
CA GLN A 348 -12.09 -3.94 -2.15
C GLN A 348 -13.28 -4.66 -2.77
N LYS A 349 -13.02 -5.60 -3.69
CA LYS A 349 -14.09 -6.39 -4.30
C LYS A 349 -14.79 -7.28 -3.27
N ALA A 350 -14.08 -7.69 -2.21
CA ALA A 350 -14.60 -8.43 -1.07
C ALA A 350 -15.18 -7.54 0.05
N GLY A 351 -15.56 -6.30 -0.24
CA GLY A 351 -16.25 -5.42 0.71
C GLY A 351 -15.37 -4.82 1.81
N ILE A 352 -14.04 -4.90 1.68
CA ILE A 352 -13.11 -4.19 2.56
C ILE A 352 -12.86 -2.82 1.93
N ASP A 353 -13.62 -1.83 2.40
CA ASP A 353 -13.90 -0.54 1.72
C ASP A 353 -12.71 0.39 1.49
N GLN A 354 -11.50 -0.01 1.91
CA GLN A 354 -10.32 0.83 1.81
C GLN A 354 -9.28 0.24 0.86
N LYS A 355 -8.96 0.98 -0.22
CA LYS A 355 -7.76 0.72 -1.03
C LYS A 355 -6.55 1.05 -0.17
N ALA A 356 -6.09 0.05 0.57
CA ALA A 356 -5.05 0.29 1.53
C ALA A 356 -3.71 0.42 0.80
N GLU A 357 -3.23 1.66 0.64
CA GLU A 357 -1.83 1.88 0.28
C GLU A 357 -0.94 1.39 1.42
N TRP A 358 0.31 1.04 1.10
CA TRP A 358 1.27 0.58 2.10
C TRP A 358 1.38 1.52 3.31
N ARG A 359 1.30 2.83 3.06
CA ARG A 359 1.35 3.85 4.11
C ARG A 359 0.22 3.66 5.12
N GLU A 360 -0.99 3.47 4.63
CA GLU A 360 -2.16 3.34 5.48
C GLU A 360 -2.15 2.03 6.28
N LEU A 361 -1.84 0.92 5.61
CA LEU A 361 -1.67 -0.38 6.27
C LEU A 361 -0.63 -0.31 7.37
N LEU A 362 0.53 0.30 7.08
CA LEU A 362 1.62 0.43 8.04
C LEU A 362 1.22 1.27 9.25
N LEU A 363 0.59 2.43 9.04
CA LEU A 363 0.21 3.31 10.14
C LEU A 363 -0.83 2.65 11.05
N LYS A 364 -1.86 2.00 10.47
CA LYS A 364 -2.87 1.28 11.25
C LYS A 364 -2.29 0.06 11.96
N ALA A 365 -1.41 -0.71 11.31
CA ALA A 365 -0.72 -1.83 11.92
C ALA A 365 0.22 -1.44 13.07
N VAL A 366 0.80 -0.24 13.00
CA VAL A 366 1.68 0.27 14.07
C VAL A 366 0.88 0.78 15.27
N GLN A 367 -0.31 1.34 15.02
CA GLN A 367 -1.24 1.81 16.06
C GLN A 367 -2.03 0.68 16.73
N HIS A 368 -2.31 -0.40 16.00
CA HIS A 368 -2.99 -1.56 16.57
C HIS A 368 -2.07 -2.24 17.61
N PRO A 369 -2.54 -2.46 18.85
CA PRO A 369 -1.79 -3.23 19.82
C PRO A 369 -1.54 -4.63 19.27
N MET A 370 -0.32 -5.13 19.48
CA MET A 370 0.07 -6.49 19.09
C MET A 370 -0.90 -7.46 19.76
N LEU A 371 -1.56 -8.31 18.96
CA LEU A 371 -2.15 -9.53 19.50
C LEU A 371 -0.95 -10.37 19.96
N THR A 372 -0.68 -10.38 21.27
CA THR A 372 0.37 -11.22 21.84
C THR A 372 0.08 -12.66 21.44
N THR A 373 0.93 -13.24 20.59
CA THR A 373 1.01 -14.69 20.51
C THR A 373 1.39 -15.19 21.91
N PRO A 374 0.66 -16.16 22.50
CA PRO A 374 1.11 -16.76 23.74
C PRO A 374 2.50 -17.33 23.51
N ASN A 375 3.44 -16.93 24.38
CA ASN A 375 4.77 -17.50 24.48
C ASN A 375 4.68 -19.03 24.29
N SER A 376 5.24 -19.54 23.19
CA SER A 376 5.70 -20.92 23.17
C SER A 376 6.78 -21.02 24.23
N ALA A 377 6.43 -21.60 25.38
CA ALA A 377 7.38 -21.98 26.40
C ALA A 377 8.49 -22.86 25.75
N PRO A 378 9.74 -22.76 26.20
CA PRO A 378 10.76 -23.70 25.78
C PRO A 378 10.37 -25.08 26.32
N GLU A 379 10.13 -26.02 25.42
CA GLU A 379 10.09 -27.44 25.78
C GLU A 379 11.51 -27.84 26.22
N ASN A 380 11.61 -28.34 27.46
CA ASN A 380 12.77 -29.05 27.99
C ASN A 380 12.86 -30.46 27.39
#